data_AF-A0AAV5VYX1-F1
#
_entry.id   AF-A0AAV5VYX1-F1
#
_cell.length_a   1.000
_cell.length_b   1.000
_cell.length_c   1.000
_cell.angle_alpha   90.00
_cell.angle_beta   90.00
_cell.angle_gamma   90.00
#
_symmetry.space_group_name_H-M   'P 1'
#
loop_
_entity.id
_entity.type
_entity.pdbx_description
1 polymer ?
#
loop_
_entity_poly.entity_id
_entity_poly.type
_entity_poly.pdbx_seq_one_letter_code
_entity_poly.pdbx_strand_id
1 'polypeptide(L)'
;CSQAFCPLFLQTKGLNSLLEKMTRDLYGLDASTHVVVYGSSIKHVAINSRHKIAQFRNDQPFLKYSFYNVLSQLNCGQIRRQFVSFGVTMSVRTLKMQRSFHIMQILQGFVPLAIISVPAIVFFIGAVAQTNLDFITLIFTFFLWACPAVQV
;
A
#
# COMPACT_ATOMS: atom_id res chain seq x y z
N CYS A 1 16.56 -21.63 9.39
CA CYS A 1 15.27 -20.90 9.34
C CYS A 1 15.55 -19.45 9.69
N SER A 2 15.90 -18.60 8.71
CA SER A 2 16.07 -17.17 8.97
C SER A 2 14.70 -16.55 9.09
N GLN A 3 14.26 -16.25 10.31
CA GLN A 3 13.16 -15.33 10.52
C GLN A 3 13.56 -14.02 9.84
N ALA A 4 12.83 -13.66 8.78
CA ALA A 4 12.95 -12.35 8.17
C ALA A 4 12.50 -11.33 9.20
N PHE A 5 13.44 -10.92 10.04
CA PHE A 5 13.24 -9.92 11.07
C PHE A 5 12.96 -8.63 10.33
N CYS A 6 11.73 -8.12 10.40
CA CYS A 6 11.38 -6.83 9.84
C CYS A 6 11.69 -5.80 10.93
N PRO A 7 12.88 -5.17 10.94
CA PRO A 7 13.32 -4.29 12.05
C PRO A 7 12.43 -3.07 12.24
N LEU A 8 11.50 -2.84 11.32
CA LEU A 8 10.55 -1.72 11.29
C LEU A 8 9.54 -1.68 12.43
N PHE A 9 9.35 -2.78 13.18
CA PHE A 9 8.34 -2.87 14.25
C PHE A 9 8.92 -3.15 15.64
N LEU A 10 10.22 -2.92 15.86
CA LEU A 10 10.78 -2.97 17.21
C LEU A 10 10.32 -1.75 18.00
N GLN A 11 9.26 -1.93 18.78
CA GLN A 11 8.77 -0.89 19.67
C GLN A 11 9.67 -0.73 20.88
N THR A 12 9.82 0.52 21.29
CA THR A 12 10.35 0.83 22.62
C THR A 12 9.42 0.29 23.71
N LYS A 13 9.99 -0.12 24.85
CA LYS A 13 9.20 -0.63 25.99
C LYS A 13 8.08 0.34 26.40
N GLY A 14 8.34 1.64 26.37
CA GLY A 14 7.35 2.67 26.71
C GLY A 14 6.16 2.74 25.74
N LEU A 15 6.40 2.59 24.43
CA LEU A 15 5.31 2.55 23.45
C LEU A 15 4.51 1.25 23.58
N ASN A 16 5.18 0.13 23.85
CA ASN A 16 4.52 -1.16 24.03
C ASN A 16 3.56 -1.12 25.23
N SER A 17 4.00 -0.60 26.39
CA SER A 17 3.11 -0.46 27.56
C SER A 17 1.92 0.48 27.31
N LEU A 18 2.10 1.53 26.51
CA LEU A 18 1.01 2.44 26.14
C LEU A 18 -0.02 1.74 25.24
N LEU A 19 0.45 1.02 24.22
CA LEU A 19 -0.40 0.28 23.29
C LEU A 19 -1.12 -0.86 24.01
N GLU A 20 -0.42 -1.60 24.86
CA GLU A 20 -1.00 -2.64 25.71
C GLU A 20 -2.13 -2.08 26.56
N LYS A 21 -1.90 -0.94 27.24
CA LYS A 21 -2.93 -0.27 28.03
C LYS A 21 -4.14 0.11 27.18
N MET A 22 -3.93 0.76 26.03
CA MET A 22 -5.03 1.15 25.12
C MET A 22 -5.82 -0.06 24.63
N THR A 23 -5.14 -1.16 24.28
CA THR A 23 -5.79 -2.40 23.85
C THR A 23 -6.59 -3.03 24.99
N ARG A 24 -6.05 -3.07 26.21
CA ARG A 24 -6.78 -3.57 27.38
C ARG A 24 -8.02 -2.74 27.68
N ASP A 25 -7.89 -1.41 27.66
CA ASP A 25 -9.00 -0.48 27.87
C ASP A 25 -10.08 -0.63 26.78
N LEU A 26 -9.68 -0.81 25.52
CA LEU A 26 -10.59 -0.94 24.38
C LEU A 26 -11.38 -2.27 24.40
N TYR A 27 -10.72 -3.37 24.75
CA TYR A 27 -11.32 -4.71 24.71
C TYR A 27 -11.80 -5.22 26.07
N GLY A 28 -11.64 -4.45 27.15
CA GLY A 28 -12.01 -4.85 28.50
C GLY A 28 -11.25 -6.08 29.00
N LEU A 29 -9.96 -6.20 28.64
CA LEU A 29 -9.14 -7.38 28.96
C LEU A 29 -8.65 -7.33 30.40
N ASP A 30 -8.77 -8.46 31.11
CA ASP A 30 -8.27 -8.60 32.47
C ASP A 30 -6.73 -8.50 32.54
N ALA A 31 -6.22 -7.99 33.66
CA ALA A 31 -4.79 -7.77 33.88
C ALA A 31 -3.95 -9.06 33.81
N SER A 32 -4.56 -10.23 34.07
CA SER A 32 -3.89 -11.54 33.97
C SER A 32 -3.62 -12.00 32.54
N THR A 33 -4.33 -11.46 31.54
CA THR A 33 -4.20 -11.91 30.16
C THR A 33 -2.92 -11.37 29.54
N HIS A 34 -2.06 -12.24 28.99
CA HIS A 34 -0.85 -11.81 28.29
C HIS A 34 -1.22 -11.24 26.91
N VAL A 35 -0.95 -9.94 26.69
CA VAL A 35 -1.27 -9.24 25.44
C VAL A 35 0.03 -8.75 24.80
N VAL A 36 0.24 -9.08 23.53
CA VAL A 36 1.35 -8.56 22.73
C VAL A 36 0.77 -7.68 21.63
N VAL A 37 1.03 -6.38 21.70
CA VAL A 37 0.48 -5.41 20.75
C VAL A 37 1.57 -4.90 19.81
N TYR A 38 1.33 -5.02 18.51
CA TYR A 38 2.17 -4.44 17.49
C TYR A 38 1.49 -3.20 16.89
N GLY A 39 2.09 -2.02 17.02
CA GLY A 39 1.53 -0.77 16.53
C GLY A 39 2.56 0.37 16.46
N SER A 40 2.10 1.50 15.92
CA SER A 40 2.87 2.75 15.81
C SER A 40 1.97 3.91 16.21
N SER A 41 2.57 5.00 16.72
CA SER A 41 1.83 6.20 17.13
C SER A 41 2.47 7.46 16.55
N ILE A 42 1.65 8.31 15.94
CA ILE A 42 2.06 9.63 15.44
C ILE A 42 2.08 10.67 16.59
N LYS A 43 1.28 10.46 17.64
CA LYS A 43 1.16 11.39 18.78
C LYS A 43 2.29 11.23 19.80
N HIS A 44 2.75 10.00 20.01
CA HIS A 44 3.75 9.66 21.03
C HIS A 44 5.13 9.40 20.41
N VAL A 45 5.49 10.13 19.36
CA VAL A 45 6.78 9.99 18.65
C VAL A 45 7.97 10.21 19.59
N ALA A 46 7.81 11.07 20.61
CA ALA A 46 8.84 11.30 21.62
C ALA A 46 9.14 10.05 22.46
N ILE A 47 8.14 9.20 22.73
CA ILE A 47 8.27 7.96 23.50
C ILE A 47 8.95 6.88 22.63
N ASN A 48 8.70 6.89 21.32
CA ASN A 48 9.25 5.93 20.38
C ASN A 48 10.69 6.23 19.92
N SER A 49 11.54 6.74 20.82
CA SER A 49 13.01 6.88 20.72
C SER A 49 13.55 7.21 19.31
N ARG A 50 13.00 8.23 18.65
CA ARG A 50 13.42 8.71 17.32
C ARG A 50 13.50 7.64 16.21
N HIS A 51 12.92 6.45 16.37
CA HIS A 51 12.64 5.56 15.24
C HIS A 51 11.50 6.20 14.45
N LYS A 52 11.89 7.17 13.63
CA LYS A 52 10.99 8.01 12.86
C LYS A 52 10.18 7.07 11.95
N ILE A 53 8.89 7.34 11.87
CA ILE A 53 8.00 6.94 10.75
C ILE A 53 8.67 7.20 9.37
N ALA A 54 9.72 8.03 9.30
CA ALA A 54 10.60 8.16 8.15
C ALA A 54 11.31 6.86 7.71
N GLN A 55 11.55 5.85 8.56
CA GLN A 55 12.06 4.55 8.08
C GLN A 55 11.01 3.79 7.25
N PHE A 56 9.72 4.00 7.54
CA PHE A 56 8.61 3.52 6.71
C PHE A 56 8.68 4.07 5.28
N ARG A 57 9.37 5.20 5.07
CA ARG A 57 9.54 5.86 3.76
C ARG A 57 10.45 5.09 2.80
N ASN A 58 11.46 4.38 3.31
CA ASN A 58 12.43 3.68 2.46
C ASN A 58 11.97 2.28 2.03
N ASP A 59 11.06 1.65 2.78
CA ASP A 59 10.56 0.29 2.48
C ASP A 59 9.15 0.27 1.89
N GLN A 60 8.59 1.41 1.44
CA GLN A 60 7.21 1.42 0.94
C GLN A 60 7.06 0.53 -0.31
N PRO A 61 6.28 -0.56 -0.23
CA PRO A 61 5.94 -1.35 -1.41
C PRO A 61 5.18 -0.50 -2.43
N PHE A 62 4.50 0.56 -1.98
CA PHE A 62 3.86 1.54 -2.84
C PHE A 62 4.84 2.24 -3.78
N LEU A 63 5.98 2.73 -3.28
CA LEU A 63 6.98 3.42 -4.10
C LEU A 63 7.57 2.45 -5.15
N LYS A 64 7.89 1.22 -4.73
CA LYS A 64 8.37 0.16 -5.63
C LYS A 64 7.32 -0.15 -6.69
N TYR A 65 6.07 -0.35 -6.30
CA TYR A 65 4.96 -0.64 -7.22
C TYR A 65 4.70 0.49 -8.22
N SER A 66 4.65 1.74 -7.76
CA SER A 66 4.53 2.91 -8.63
C SER A 66 5.70 3.02 -9.61
N PHE A 67 6.92 2.75 -9.15
CA PHE A 67 8.11 2.77 -10.01
C PHE A 67 8.07 1.67 -11.09
N TYR A 68 7.69 0.44 -10.73
CA TYR A 68 7.51 -0.64 -11.69
C TYR A 68 6.44 -0.32 -12.74
N ASN A 69 5.31 0.27 -12.33
CA ASN A 69 4.26 0.69 -13.27
C ASN A 69 4.76 1.76 -14.24
N VAL A 70 5.47 2.78 -13.75
CA VAL A 70 6.04 3.84 -14.61
C VAL A 70 7.05 3.25 -15.60
N LEU A 71 7.96 2.38 -15.14
CA LEU A 71 8.91 1.70 -16.03
C LEU A 71 8.21 0.84 -17.08
N SER A 72 7.18 0.09 -16.71
CA SER A 72 6.38 -0.72 -17.64
C SER A 72 5.76 0.15 -18.73
N GLN A 73 5.18 1.31 -18.38
CA GLN A 73 4.60 2.24 -19.35
C GLN A 73 5.66 2.85 -20.29
N LEU A 74 6.84 3.21 -19.76
CA LEU A 74 7.95 3.71 -20.56
C LEU A 74 8.45 2.67 -21.57
N ASN A 75 8.64 1.42 -21.14
CA ASN A 75 9.05 0.32 -22.01
C ASN A 75 8.02 0.05 -23.11
N CYS A 76 6.71 0.09 -22.79
CA CYS A 76 5.66 -0.04 -23.79
C CYS A 76 5.71 1.10 -24.82
N GLY A 77 5.99 2.33 -24.39
CA GLY A 77 6.21 3.48 -25.26
C GLY A 77 7.42 3.30 -26.18
N GLN A 78 8.54 2.77 -25.67
CA GLN A 78 9.74 2.50 -26.45
C GLN A 78 9.51 1.41 -27.50
N ILE A 79 8.84 0.30 -27.13
CA ILE A 79 8.47 -0.77 -28.06
C ILE A 79 7.64 -0.20 -29.22
N ARG A 80 6.67 0.66 -28.93
CA ARG A 80 5.86 1.33 -29.95
C ARG A 80 6.71 2.19 -30.89
N ARG A 81 7.67 2.94 -30.36
CA ARG A 81 8.58 3.77 -31.18
C ARG A 81 9.47 2.91 -32.07
N GLN A 82 10.01 1.81 -31.57
CA GLN A 82 10.83 0.89 -32.36
C GLN A 82 10.03 0.26 -33.50
N PHE A 83 8.80 -0.17 -33.25
CA PHE A 83 7.94 -0.72 -34.30
C PHE A 83 7.65 0.27 -35.45
N VAL A 84 7.48 1.56 -35.13
CA VAL A 84 7.31 2.60 -36.15
C VAL A 84 8.62 2.82 -36.92
N SER A 85 9.77 2.78 -36.24
CA SER A 85 11.09 2.98 -36.84
C SER A 85 11.49 1.89 -37.84
N PHE A 86 11.03 0.64 -37.66
CA PHE A 86 11.39 -0.46 -38.57
C PHE A 86 10.63 -0.44 -39.90
N GLY A 87 9.76 0.54 -40.15
CA GLY A 87 9.02 0.66 -41.41
C GLY A 87 8.12 -0.54 -41.71
N VAL A 88 7.85 -1.38 -40.72
CA VAL A 88 6.99 -2.55 -40.87
C VAL A 88 5.58 -2.03 -41.11
N THR A 89 5.10 -2.16 -42.33
CA THR A 89 3.69 -2.00 -42.69
C THR A 89 2.89 -3.05 -41.96
N MET A 90 2.53 -2.75 -40.72
CA MET A 90 1.72 -3.64 -39.89
C MET A 90 0.36 -3.80 -40.53
N SER A 91 -0.12 -5.04 -40.58
CA SER A 91 -1.51 -5.29 -40.96
C SER A 91 -2.46 -4.50 -40.06
N VAL A 92 -3.59 -4.06 -40.60
CA VAL A 92 -4.64 -3.35 -39.84
C VAL A 92 -5.08 -4.17 -38.61
N ARG A 93 -5.06 -5.51 -38.72
CA ARG A 93 -5.33 -6.42 -37.62
C ARG A 93 -4.32 -6.31 -36.49
N THR A 94 -3.02 -6.24 -36.81
CA THR A 94 -1.94 -6.12 -35.82
C THR A 94 -2.00 -4.78 -35.08
N LEU A 95 -2.26 -3.68 -35.79
CA LEU A 95 -2.44 -2.35 -35.18
C LEU A 95 -3.62 -2.32 -34.20
N LYS A 96 -4.75 -2.93 -34.57
CA LYS A 96 -5.92 -3.04 -33.70
C LYS A 96 -5.59 -3.85 -32.44
N MET A 97 -4.88 -4.97 -32.58
CA MET A 97 -4.47 -5.81 -31.46
C MET A 97 -3.49 -5.08 -30.52
N GLN A 98 -2.48 -4.38 -31.06
CA GLN A 98 -1.55 -3.59 -30.26
C GLN A 98 -2.26 -2.47 -29.48
N ARG A 99 -3.23 -1.79 -30.10
CA ARG A 99 -4.01 -0.75 -29.42
C ARG A 99 -4.81 -1.32 -28.26
N SER A 100 -5.50 -2.45 -28.47
CA SER A 100 -6.25 -3.12 -27.40
C SER A 100 -5.34 -3.60 -26.28
N PHE A 101 -4.17 -4.16 -26.62
CA PHE A 101 -3.18 -4.58 -25.63
C PHE A 101 -2.67 -3.41 -24.78
N HIS A 102 -2.36 -2.28 -25.42
CA HIS A 102 -1.89 -1.10 -24.70
C HIS A 102 -2.96 -0.50 -23.79
N ILE A 103 -4.21 -0.43 -24.26
CA ILE A 103 -5.34 0.00 -23.42
C ILE A 103 -5.48 -0.94 -22.21
N MET A 104 -5.35 -2.24 -22.42
CA MET A 104 -5.44 -3.23 -21.34
C MET A 104 -4.31 -3.07 -20.31
N GLN A 105 -3.07 -2.83 -20.76
CA GLN A 105 -1.94 -2.57 -19.85
C GLN A 105 -2.11 -1.27 -19.05
N ILE A 106 -2.59 -0.20 -19.68
CA ILE A 106 -2.92 1.05 -18.98
C ILE A 106 -4.01 0.79 -17.95
N LEU A 107 -5.08 0.10 -18.34
CA LEU A 107 -6.20 -0.20 -17.45
C LEU A 107 -5.75 -1.05 -16.24
N GLN A 108 -4.94 -2.08 -16.47
CA GLN A 108 -4.39 -2.94 -15.42
C GLN A 108 -3.46 -2.19 -14.45
N GLY A 109 -2.74 -1.16 -14.91
CA GLY A 109 -1.90 -0.33 -14.03
C GLY A 109 -2.69 0.72 -13.26
N PHE A 110 -3.57 1.46 -13.96
CA PHE A 110 -4.25 2.63 -13.39
C PHE A 110 -5.49 2.29 -12.57
N VAL A 111 -6.26 1.26 -12.95
CA VAL A 111 -7.50 0.91 -12.23
C VAL A 111 -7.22 0.49 -10.80
N PRO A 112 -6.25 -0.41 -10.50
CA PRO A 112 -5.94 -0.76 -9.11
C PRO A 112 -5.42 0.43 -8.31
N LEU A 113 -4.59 1.29 -8.93
CA LEU A 113 -4.10 2.51 -8.28
C LEU A 113 -5.24 3.46 -7.91
N ALA A 114 -6.19 3.68 -8.83
CA ALA A 114 -7.35 4.53 -8.59
C ALA A 114 -8.22 3.95 -7.46
N ILE A 115 -8.52 2.65 -7.50
CA ILE A 115 -9.34 1.98 -6.48
C ILE A 115 -8.67 2.02 -5.11
N ILE A 116 -7.35 1.81 -5.03
CA ILE A 116 -6.60 1.83 -3.77
C ILE A 116 -6.35 3.26 -3.26
N SER A 117 -6.34 4.27 -4.15
CA SER A 117 -6.09 5.65 -3.75
C SER A 117 -7.18 6.22 -2.84
N VAL A 118 -8.45 5.89 -3.10
CA VAL A 118 -9.60 6.35 -2.28
C VAL A 118 -9.47 5.90 -0.82
N PRO A 119 -9.34 4.58 -0.52
CA PRO A 119 -9.05 4.14 0.82
C PRO A 119 -7.76 4.81 1.33
N ALA A 120 -6.65 4.75 0.61
CA ALA A 120 -5.39 5.31 1.12
C ALA A 120 -5.54 6.77 1.60
N ILE A 121 -6.22 7.62 0.83
CA ILE A 121 -6.50 9.02 1.20
C ILE A 121 -7.35 9.10 2.47
N VAL A 122 -8.47 8.37 2.53
CA VAL A 122 -9.34 8.36 3.71
C VAL A 122 -8.57 7.91 4.96
N PHE A 123 -7.62 6.97 4.80
CA PHE A 123 -6.85 6.42 5.90
C PHE A 123 -5.85 7.46 6.39
N PHE A 124 -5.18 8.13 5.46
CA PHE A 124 -4.27 9.24 5.77
C PHE A 124 -5.02 10.37 6.47
N ILE A 125 -6.20 10.77 5.98
CA ILE A 125 -7.01 11.81 6.60
C ILE A 125 -7.43 11.39 8.01
N GLY A 126 -7.97 10.18 8.18
CA GLY A 126 -8.38 9.67 9.50
C GLY A 126 -7.21 9.50 10.47
N ALA A 127 -6.05 9.08 10.00
CA ALA A 127 -4.83 8.95 10.79
C ALA A 127 -4.30 10.33 11.25
N VAL A 128 -4.36 11.34 10.38
CA VAL A 128 -3.99 12.72 10.71
C VAL A 128 -5.01 13.36 11.66
N ALA A 129 -6.30 13.16 11.41
CA ALA A 129 -7.40 13.70 12.21
C ALA A 129 -7.64 12.94 13.53
N GLN A 130 -7.01 11.78 13.73
CA GLN A 130 -7.17 10.91 14.90
C GLN A 130 -8.62 10.50 15.17
N THR A 131 -9.41 10.34 14.11
CA THR A 131 -10.82 9.92 14.25
C THR A 131 -10.89 8.41 14.48
N ASN A 132 -11.86 7.95 15.28
CA ASN A 132 -12.16 6.54 15.39
C ASN A 132 -12.55 6.00 14.00
N LEU A 133 -11.72 5.11 13.47
CA LEU A 133 -11.84 4.61 12.10
C LEU A 133 -12.82 3.43 11.98
N ASP A 134 -13.47 2.98 13.07
CA ASP A 134 -14.21 1.71 13.15
C ASP A 134 -15.20 1.45 12.01
N PHE A 135 -16.04 2.42 11.65
CA PHE A 135 -16.97 2.24 10.53
C PHE A 135 -16.28 2.41 9.17
N ILE A 136 -15.25 3.26 9.12
CA ILE A 136 -14.52 3.52 7.89
C ILE A 136 -13.65 2.31 7.51
N THR A 137 -13.04 1.61 8.47
CA THR A 137 -12.25 0.38 8.23
C THR A 137 -13.08 -0.76 7.60
N LEU A 138 -14.39 -0.80 7.85
CA LEU A 138 -15.30 -1.71 7.12
C LEU A 138 -15.42 -1.33 5.64
N ILE A 139 -15.57 -0.04 5.34
CA ILE A 139 -15.61 0.48 3.96
C ILE A 139 -14.28 0.18 3.25
N PHE A 140 -13.14 0.37 3.93
CA PHE A 140 -11.81 -0.03 3.44
C PHE A 140 -11.73 -1.49 3.04
N THR A 141 -12.22 -2.36 3.92
CA THR A 141 -12.17 -3.81 3.72
C THR A 141 -13.01 -4.20 2.51
N PHE A 142 -14.16 -3.56 2.31
CA PHE A 142 -14.99 -3.74 1.12
C PHE A 142 -14.29 -3.29 -0.17
N PHE A 143 -13.63 -2.12 -0.19
CA PHE A 143 -12.87 -1.65 -1.36
C PHE A 143 -11.69 -2.57 -1.71
N LEU A 144 -11.00 -3.09 -0.70
CA LEU A 144 -9.92 -4.06 -0.90
C LEU A 144 -10.46 -5.37 -1.49
N TRP A 145 -11.62 -5.84 -1.03
CA TRP A 145 -12.29 -7.03 -1.57
C TRP A 145 -12.84 -6.84 -2.98
N ALA A 146 -13.36 -5.65 -3.28
CA ALA A 146 -13.90 -5.31 -4.59
C ALA A 146 -12.81 -5.11 -5.65
N CYS A 147 -11.54 -5.08 -5.27
CA CYS A 147 -10.42 -4.93 -6.19
C CYS A 147 -9.95 -6.33 -6.67
N PRO A 148 -10.31 -6.77 -7.90
CA PRO A 148 -9.95 -8.09 -8.41
C PRO A 148 -8.44 -8.27 -8.58
N ALA A 149 -7.65 -7.19 -8.51
CA ALA A 149 -6.19 -7.24 -8.55
C ALA A 149 -5.55 -8.05 -7.38
N VAL A 150 -6.31 -8.33 -6.32
CA VAL A 150 -5.84 -9.12 -5.16
C VAL A 150 -6.29 -10.59 -5.25
N GLN A 151 -7.16 -10.95 -6.20
CA GLN A 151 -7.74 -12.30 -6.31
C GLN A 151 -6.97 -13.20 -7.31
N VAL A 152 -5.64 -13.11 -7.32
CA VAL A 152 -4.78 -14.00 -8.14
C VAL A 152 -4.08 -15.02 -7.26
#